data_AF-A0A7V3H6R7-F1
#
_entry.id   AF-A0A7V3H6R7-F1
#
_cell.length_a   1.000
_cell.length_b   1.000
_cell.length_c   1.000
_cell.angle_alpha   90.00
_cell.angle_beta   90.00
_cell.angle_gamma   90.00
#
_symmetry.space_group_name_H-M   'P 1'
#
loop_
_entity.id
_entity.type
_entity.pdbx_description
1 polymer ?
#
loop_
_entity_poly.entity_id
_entity_poly.type
_entity_poly.pdbx_seq_one_letter_code
_entity_poly.pdbx_strand_id
1 'polypeptide(L)'
;MTASTHLAFSALGYFVATTLANAPPRMELLAAAGFASLLPDVDVPTSGIGRTIMPVSQRLNRLLGHRTFTHSLLGILSFAALAFPLYYPVGYRGAYGALLLGYASHVLLDQQNVMGVELLWPARIRAVLFLNERYRMVVGGNGEYMLLCVLVVVTVSLYPMAAVGLKRSLHYVLGDVQSAVSDFRELEENWDVEAVVTGAVDAISGQKPSGVFPVIGAPSNLALLVEDRGRSRLLAEGAEAHMRPHRVWVRPTRRHVITVQRVAMGGRTLGDVRSLVEGRRAYLFGELALAPHLPETPASTLGRDQFATVRRHERRLTLAYATWAELVQARALDLPIAAGDLIVKYVDVSARPIVEPVRIAGEVVTLSFTARSLDAILVRVGDRVEKGALLAYRAEDTDVGSLVADLAVRREQALIQAKGRWFALQDADGDLAKARHDLARVRGEAERYGANSEFFPRQARVAREKLVAEERRAEELELKRERLRREGDVAARQAEKEIRHLEERLAKKRNELEVRAQVAGEVLSLQHAIEDRHVRVHLTLRTFTQEVTMESWQWETDNPQ
;
A
#
# COMPACT_ATOMS: atom_id res chain seq x y z
N MET A 1 -58.12 -23.79 14.32
CA MET A 1 -58.69 -22.47 14.65
C MET A 1 -59.17 -21.85 13.33
N THR A 2 -59.51 -20.57 13.27
CA THR A 2 -59.72 -19.86 11.99
C THR A 2 -58.39 -19.62 11.27
N ALA A 3 -58.45 -19.48 9.94
CA ALA A 3 -57.27 -19.23 9.11
C ALA A 3 -56.49 -17.97 9.54
N SER A 4 -57.19 -16.91 9.93
CA SER A 4 -56.57 -15.65 10.39
C SER A 4 -55.70 -15.85 11.63
N THR A 5 -56.14 -16.68 12.58
CA THR A 5 -55.38 -16.98 13.81
C THR A 5 -54.12 -17.79 13.49
N HIS A 6 -54.19 -18.73 12.55
CA HIS A 6 -53.02 -19.48 12.08
C HIS A 6 -52.00 -18.58 11.36
N LEU A 7 -52.46 -17.67 10.51
CA LEU A 7 -51.59 -16.70 9.84
C LEU A 7 -50.88 -15.78 10.84
N ALA A 8 -51.61 -15.27 11.84
CA ALA A 8 -51.04 -14.40 12.87
C ALA A 8 -50.01 -15.15 13.74
N PHE A 9 -50.29 -16.39 14.13
CA PHE A 9 -49.35 -17.19 14.91
C PHE A 9 -48.10 -17.61 14.10
N SER A 10 -48.28 -17.91 12.81
CA SER A 10 -47.18 -18.19 11.90
C SER A 10 -46.26 -16.98 11.72
N ALA A 11 -46.85 -15.79 11.54
CA ALA A 11 -46.10 -14.54 11.45
C ALA A 11 -45.32 -14.25 12.73
N LEU A 12 -45.94 -14.45 13.91
CA LEU A 12 -45.25 -14.34 15.19
C LEU A 12 -44.05 -15.29 15.27
N GLY A 13 -44.26 -16.58 14.97
CA GLY A 13 -43.21 -17.59 14.98
C GLY A 13 -42.07 -17.23 14.03
N TYR A 14 -42.39 -16.72 12.84
CA TYR A 14 -41.41 -16.26 11.86
C TYR A 14 -40.56 -15.11 12.40
N PHE A 15 -41.17 -14.07 12.98
CA PHE A 15 -40.43 -12.95 13.57
C PHE A 15 -39.58 -13.36 14.77
N VAL A 16 -40.06 -14.27 15.62
CA VAL A 16 -39.24 -14.84 16.69
C VAL A 16 -38.03 -15.55 16.10
N ALA A 17 -38.22 -16.41 15.10
CA ALA A 17 -37.14 -17.15 14.46
C ALA A 17 -36.09 -16.23 13.83
N THR A 18 -36.51 -15.18 13.09
CA THR A 18 -35.58 -14.23 12.46
C THR A 18 -34.85 -13.37 13.50
N THR A 19 -35.54 -12.98 14.58
CA THR A 19 -34.95 -12.23 15.69
C THR A 19 -33.83 -13.04 16.35
N LEU A 20 -34.09 -14.31 16.68
CA LEU A 20 -33.11 -15.23 17.27
C LEU A 20 -31.94 -15.53 16.32
N ALA A 21 -32.22 -15.64 15.02
CA ALA A 21 -31.21 -15.88 14.00
C ALA A 21 -30.38 -14.63 13.65
N ASN A 22 -30.71 -13.45 14.18
CA ASN A 22 -30.11 -12.16 13.80
C ASN A 22 -30.13 -11.92 12.28
N ALA A 23 -31.19 -12.38 11.62
CA ALA A 23 -31.37 -12.24 10.19
C ALA A 23 -32.54 -11.28 9.90
N PRO A 24 -32.41 -10.33 8.96
CA PRO A 24 -33.51 -9.43 8.64
C PRO A 24 -34.69 -10.22 8.06
N PRO A 25 -35.94 -9.89 8.44
CA PRO A 25 -37.13 -10.57 7.95
C PRO A 25 -37.31 -10.29 6.47
N ARG A 26 -37.48 -11.37 5.70
CA ARG A 26 -37.70 -11.34 4.26
C ARG A 26 -39.18 -11.59 3.99
N MET A 27 -39.83 -10.69 3.24
CA MET A 27 -41.28 -10.72 3.06
C MET A 27 -41.75 -11.98 2.32
N GLU A 28 -40.92 -12.48 1.40
CA GLU A 28 -41.15 -13.74 0.69
C GLU A 28 -41.14 -14.95 1.62
N LEU A 29 -40.32 -14.95 2.67
CA LEU A 29 -40.26 -16.04 3.65
C LEU A 29 -41.41 -15.95 4.65
N LEU A 30 -41.83 -14.74 5.04
CA LEU A 30 -43.04 -14.52 5.83
C LEU A 30 -44.27 -15.05 5.08
N ALA A 31 -44.38 -14.75 3.78
CA ALA A 31 -45.46 -15.26 2.93
C ALA A 31 -45.43 -16.79 2.82
N ALA A 32 -44.24 -17.39 2.67
CA ALA A 32 -44.08 -18.84 2.65
C ALA A 32 -44.51 -19.49 3.98
N ALA A 33 -44.12 -18.93 5.12
CA ALA A 33 -44.56 -19.40 6.44
C ALA A 33 -46.08 -19.31 6.59
N GLY A 34 -46.66 -18.16 6.25
CA GLY A 34 -48.12 -17.96 6.27
C GLY A 34 -48.85 -18.97 5.37
N PHE A 35 -48.39 -19.18 4.14
CA PHE A 35 -48.95 -20.17 3.23
C PHE A 35 -48.89 -21.59 3.82
N ALA A 36 -47.72 -22.02 4.31
CA ALA A 36 -47.55 -23.34 4.89
C ALA A 36 -48.39 -23.56 6.16
N SER A 37 -48.66 -22.49 6.93
CA SER A 37 -49.54 -22.55 8.10
C SER A 37 -51.00 -22.87 7.78
N LEU A 38 -51.41 -22.84 6.52
CA LEU A 38 -52.76 -23.21 6.09
C LEU A 38 -52.82 -24.61 5.49
N LEU A 39 -51.67 -25.22 5.17
CA LEU A 39 -51.60 -26.52 4.49
C LEU A 39 -52.12 -27.71 5.29
N PRO A 40 -51.97 -27.80 6.63
CA PRO A 40 -52.50 -28.94 7.37
C PRO A 40 -54.01 -29.14 7.21
N ASP A 41 -54.75 -28.04 7.05
CA ASP A 41 -56.21 -28.01 6.84
C ASP A 41 -56.64 -28.40 5.40
N VAL A 42 -55.72 -28.93 4.59
CA VAL A 42 -56.03 -29.56 3.30
C VAL A 42 -56.97 -30.77 3.45
N ASP A 43 -57.04 -31.35 4.64
CA ASP A 43 -57.98 -32.41 5.03
C ASP A 43 -59.42 -31.91 5.26
N VAL A 44 -59.68 -30.59 5.22
CA VAL A 44 -61.01 -30.00 5.38
C VAL A 44 -61.55 -29.42 4.07
N PRO A 45 -62.52 -30.07 3.39
CA PRO A 45 -63.01 -29.61 2.08
C PRO A 45 -63.67 -28.23 2.08
N THR A 46 -64.10 -27.75 3.25
CA THR A 46 -64.72 -26.44 3.43
C THR A 46 -63.70 -25.33 3.72
N SER A 47 -62.45 -25.65 4.05
CA SER A 47 -61.38 -24.69 4.32
C SER A 47 -60.95 -23.98 3.03
N GLY A 48 -60.23 -22.86 3.14
CA GLY A 48 -59.75 -22.11 1.98
C GLY A 48 -58.92 -22.99 1.03
N ILE A 49 -57.94 -23.73 1.56
CA ILE A 49 -57.06 -24.61 0.78
C ILE A 49 -57.76 -25.92 0.41
N GLY A 50 -58.55 -26.52 1.29
CA GLY A 50 -59.27 -27.75 0.96
C GLY A 50 -60.29 -27.56 -0.16
N ARG A 51 -60.88 -26.36 -0.29
CA ARG A 51 -61.82 -26.03 -1.37
C ARG A 51 -61.16 -25.92 -2.73
N THR A 52 -59.91 -25.46 -2.82
CA THR A 52 -59.20 -25.34 -4.11
C THR A 52 -58.84 -26.71 -4.69
N ILE A 53 -58.63 -27.72 -3.84
CA ILE A 53 -58.34 -29.11 -4.23
C ILE A 53 -59.38 -30.10 -3.70
N MET A 54 -60.66 -29.71 -3.79
CA MET A 54 -61.80 -30.39 -3.20
C MET A 54 -61.83 -31.93 -3.40
N PRO A 55 -61.55 -32.50 -4.59
CA PRO A 55 -61.58 -33.96 -4.77
C PRO A 55 -60.55 -34.69 -3.90
N VAL A 56 -59.35 -34.11 -3.77
CA VAL A 56 -58.26 -34.65 -2.95
C VAL A 56 -58.58 -34.48 -1.47
N SER A 57 -59.04 -33.28 -1.09
CA SER A 57 -59.43 -32.96 0.28
C SER A 57 -60.54 -33.88 0.80
N GLN A 58 -61.58 -34.14 0.00
CA GLN A 58 -62.66 -35.06 0.37
C GLN A 58 -62.17 -36.49 0.57
N ARG A 59 -61.26 -36.96 -0.30
CA ARG A 59 -60.69 -38.29 -0.19
C ARG A 59 -59.83 -38.42 1.07
N LEU A 60 -59.01 -37.41 1.36
CA LEU A 60 -58.17 -37.36 2.55
C LEU A 60 -59.00 -37.37 3.83
N ASN A 61 -60.04 -36.53 3.89
CA ASN A 61 -60.95 -36.46 5.03
C ASN A 61 -61.66 -37.81 5.28
N ARG A 62 -62.18 -38.45 4.22
CA ARG A 62 -62.88 -39.75 4.36
C ARG A 62 -61.96 -40.88 4.83
N LEU A 63 -60.68 -40.87 4.43
CA LEU A 63 -59.74 -41.95 4.73
C LEU A 63 -59.04 -41.77 6.07
N LEU A 64 -58.58 -40.56 6.36
CA LEU A 64 -57.74 -40.26 7.53
C LEU A 64 -58.51 -39.49 8.61
N GLY A 65 -59.59 -38.80 8.28
CA GLY A 65 -60.28 -37.87 9.18
C GLY A 65 -59.58 -36.52 9.32
N HIS A 66 -60.25 -35.55 9.95
CA HIS A 66 -59.65 -34.25 10.25
C HIS A 66 -58.81 -34.31 11.54
N ARG A 67 -57.66 -33.60 11.55
CA ARG A 67 -56.72 -33.50 12.70
C ARG A 67 -56.01 -34.79 13.09
N THR A 68 -55.83 -35.66 12.11
CA THR A 68 -55.12 -36.94 12.26
C THR A 68 -53.74 -36.85 11.63
N PHE A 69 -53.52 -37.45 10.46
CA PHE A 69 -52.23 -37.52 9.79
C PHE A 69 -51.62 -36.14 9.50
N THR A 70 -52.36 -35.22 8.89
CA THR A 70 -51.88 -33.88 8.51
C THR A 70 -51.51 -33.02 9.73
N HIS A 71 -52.09 -33.29 10.90
CA HIS A 71 -51.82 -32.59 12.16
C HIS A 71 -50.97 -33.43 13.13
N SER A 72 -50.24 -34.40 12.61
CA SER A 72 -49.34 -35.28 13.39
C SER A 72 -47.87 -34.95 13.16
N LEU A 73 -47.00 -35.50 14.00
CA LEU A 73 -45.55 -35.46 13.80
C LEU A 73 -45.16 -36.13 12.49
N LEU A 74 -45.82 -37.24 12.11
CA LEU A 74 -45.61 -37.87 10.81
C LEU A 74 -46.05 -36.96 9.66
N GLY A 75 -47.11 -36.17 9.83
CA GLY A 75 -47.52 -35.16 8.86
C GLY A 75 -46.45 -34.07 8.67
N ILE A 76 -45.92 -33.54 9.79
CA ILE A 76 -44.82 -32.57 9.76
C ILE A 76 -43.59 -33.17 9.06
N LEU A 77 -43.19 -34.40 9.40
CA LEU A 77 -42.05 -35.09 8.79
C LEU A 77 -42.26 -35.38 7.30
N SER A 78 -43.48 -35.76 6.91
CA SER A 78 -43.83 -36.01 5.50
C SER A 78 -43.77 -34.72 4.70
N PHE A 79 -44.28 -33.62 5.25
CA PHE A 79 -44.16 -32.30 4.65
C PHE A 79 -42.70 -31.85 4.59
N ALA A 80 -41.90 -32.13 5.62
CA ALA A 80 -40.47 -31.85 5.61
C ALA A 80 -39.74 -32.61 4.52
N ALA A 81 -40.01 -33.90 4.34
CA ALA A 81 -39.43 -34.69 3.26
C ALA A 81 -39.84 -34.15 1.88
N LEU A 82 -41.10 -33.71 1.72
CA LEU A 82 -41.60 -33.11 0.48
C LEU A 82 -40.94 -31.75 0.18
N ALA A 83 -40.73 -30.93 1.20
CA ALA A 83 -40.10 -29.62 1.09
C ALA A 83 -38.56 -29.69 1.02
N PHE A 84 -37.96 -30.84 1.35
CA PHE A 84 -36.51 -31.03 1.45
C PHE A 84 -35.70 -30.63 0.20
N PRO A 85 -36.19 -30.80 -1.04
CA PRO A 85 -35.48 -30.30 -2.22
C PRO A 85 -35.15 -28.80 -2.17
N LEU A 86 -35.93 -27.98 -1.44
CA LEU A 86 -35.67 -26.54 -1.25
C LEU A 86 -34.46 -26.26 -0.33
N TYR A 87 -33.96 -27.26 0.40
CA TYR A 87 -32.81 -27.10 1.29
C TYR A 87 -31.47 -27.04 0.55
N TYR A 88 -31.37 -27.70 -0.62
CA TYR A 88 -30.11 -27.83 -1.36
C TYR A 88 -29.67 -26.58 -2.12
N PRO A 89 -30.53 -25.90 -2.92
CA PRO A 89 -30.07 -24.78 -3.72
C PRO A 89 -29.72 -23.57 -2.82
N VAL A 90 -28.53 -22.99 -3.07
CA VAL A 90 -28.03 -21.80 -2.34
C VAL A 90 -29.06 -20.67 -2.51
N GLY A 91 -29.57 -20.16 -1.38
CA GLY A 91 -30.58 -19.12 -1.33
C GLY A 91 -31.99 -19.57 -0.92
N TYR A 92 -32.33 -20.86 -1.00
CA TYR A 92 -33.67 -21.38 -0.68
C TYR A 92 -33.79 -22.06 0.69
N ARG A 93 -32.68 -22.25 1.42
CA ARG A 93 -32.67 -22.80 2.78
C ARG A 93 -33.64 -22.08 3.73
N GLY A 94 -33.72 -20.76 3.61
CA GLY A 94 -34.67 -19.96 4.39
C GLY A 94 -36.13 -20.28 4.06
N ALA A 95 -36.44 -20.62 2.81
CA ALA A 95 -37.79 -21.03 2.40
C ALA A 95 -38.17 -22.39 3.00
N TYR A 96 -37.26 -23.36 2.99
CA TYR A 96 -37.47 -24.64 3.68
C TYR A 96 -37.80 -24.43 5.17
N GLY A 97 -36.97 -23.66 5.88
CA GLY A 97 -37.21 -23.35 7.30
C GLY A 97 -38.53 -22.61 7.54
N ALA A 98 -38.86 -21.62 6.71
CA ALA A 98 -40.11 -20.86 6.82
C ALA A 98 -41.34 -21.73 6.59
N LEU A 99 -41.32 -22.60 5.57
CA LEU A 99 -42.41 -23.54 5.30
C LEU A 99 -42.63 -24.51 6.46
N LEU A 100 -41.55 -25.11 6.98
CA LEU A 100 -41.62 -26.00 8.14
C LEU A 100 -42.18 -25.30 9.37
N LEU A 101 -41.68 -24.10 9.66
CA LEU A 101 -42.14 -23.29 10.77
C LEU A 101 -43.63 -22.97 10.64
N GLY A 102 -44.07 -22.57 9.45
CA GLY A 102 -45.48 -22.33 9.14
C GLY A 102 -46.35 -23.55 9.41
N TYR A 103 -46.00 -24.69 8.81
CA TYR A 103 -46.73 -25.94 8.98
C TYR A 103 -46.78 -26.38 10.46
N ALA A 104 -45.64 -26.39 11.14
CA ALA A 104 -45.55 -26.76 12.55
C ALA A 104 -46.34 -25.82 13.46
N SER A 105 -46.31 -24.51 13.18
CA SER A 105 -47.07 -23.50 13.95
C SER A 105 -48.57 -23.77 13.94
N HIS A 106 -49.11 -24.26 12.82
CA HIS A 106 -50.51 -24.65 12.72
C HIS A 106 -50.82 -25.82 13.66
N VAL A 107 -50.03 -26.90 13.59
CA VAL A 107 -50.22 -28.10 14.43
C VAL A 107 -50.11 -27.75 15.91
N LEU A 108 -49.13 -26.92 16.29
CA LEU A 108 -48.95 -26.44 17.65
C LEU A 108 -50.15 -25.63 18.14
N LEU A 109 -50.65 -24.70 17.31
CA LEU A 109 -51.78 -23.86 17.69
C LEU A 109 -53.06 -24.68 17.86
N ASP A 110 -53.25 -25.71 17.03
CA ASP A 110 -54.44 -26.54 17.08
C ASP A 110 -54.52 -27.47 18.29
N GLN A 111 -53.40 -27.68 19.01
CA GLN A 111 -53.39 -28.32 20.34
C GLN A 111 -54.14 -27.50 21.40
N GLN A 112 -54.35 -26.20 21.17
CA GLN A 112 -55.10 -25.34 22.09
C GLN A 112 -56.62 -25.47 21.93
N ASN A 113 -57.10 -26.10 20.85
CA ASN A 113 -58.54 -26.33 20.66
C ASN A 113 -59.07 -27.39 21.62
N VAL A 114 -60.39 -27.35 21.90
CA VAL A 114 -61.08 -28.32 22.78
C VAL A 114 -60.74 -29.79 22.45
N MET A 115 -60.73 -30.12 21.15
CA MET A 115 -60.53 -31.48 20.64
C MET A 115 -59.07 -31.91 20.48
N GLY A 116 -58.11 -30.98 20.56
CA GLY A 116 -56.68 -31.23 20.30
C GLY A 116 -56.39 -31.76 18.88
N VAL A 117 -55.21 -32.37 18.73
CA VAL A 117 -54.72 -33.03 17.50
C VAL A 117 -54.13 -34.41 17.82
N GLU A 118 -54.18 -35.37 16.89
CA GLU A 118 -53.53 -36.68 17.07
C GLU A 118 -52.02 -36.60 16.74
N LEU A 119 -51.25 -35.92 17.60
CA LEU A 119 -49.83 -35.64 17.36
C LEU A 119 -49.00 -36.90 17.09
N LEU A 120 -49.33 -38.01 17.74
CA LEU A 120 -48.64 -39.31 17.62
C LEU A 120 -49.35 -40.29 16.67
N TRP A 121 -50.21 -39.80 15.77
CA TRP A 121 -50.84 -40.64 14.75
C TRP A 121 -49.80 -41.56 14.08
N PRO A 122 -50.06 -42.87 13.94
CA PRO A 122 -51.37 -43.54 14.04
C PRO A 122 -51.80 -43.95 15.47
N ALA A 123 -50.98 -43.70 16.49
CA ALA A 123 -51.45 -43.84 17.86
C ALA A 123 -52.51 -42.76 18.11
N ARG A 124 -53.75 -43.16 18.40
CA ARG A 124 -54.93 -42.26 18.56
C ARG A 124 -54.91 -41.44 19.86
N ILE A 125 -53.74 -40.98 20.27
CA ILE A 125 -53.52 -40.17 21.46
C ILE A 125 -53.63 -38.70 21.06
N ARG A 126 -54.59 -37.99 21.64
CA ARG A 126 -54.82 -36.57 21.36
C ARG A 126 -53.94 -35.71 22.25
N ALA A 127 -53.07 -34.93 21.63
CA ALA A 127 -52.28 -33.91 22.29
C ALA A 127 -53.12 -32.64 22.45
N VAL A 128 -53.15 -32.13 23.68
CA VAL A 128 -53.76 -30.85 24.05
C VAL A 128 -52.75 -30.03 24.83
N LEU A 129 -52.73 -28.71 24.61
CA LEU A 129 -51.78 -27.82 25.27
C LEU A 129 -52.12 -27.62 26.76
N PHE A 130 -53.42 -27.55 27.08
CA PHE A 130 -53.93 -27.41 28.44
C PHE A 130 -54.78 -28.60 28.84
N LEU A 131 -54.41 -29.26 29.95
CA LEU A 131 -55.16 -30.40 30.50
C LEU A 131 -56.56 -29.97 30.94
N ASN A 132 -56.70 -28.81 31.58
CA ASN A 132 -58.00 -28.27 31.99
C ASN A 132 -58.76 -27.69 30.78
N GLU A 133 -59.97 -28.21 30.56
CA GLU A 133 -60.84 -27.84 29.44
C GLU A 133 -61.21 -26.36 29.42
N ARG A 134 -61.25 -25.70 30.58
CA ARG A 134 -61.59 -24.26 30.70
C ARG A 134 -60.60 -23.33 29.99
N TYR A 135 -59.37 -23.77 29.80
CA TYR A 135 -58.33 -23.00 29.09
C TYR A 135 -58.21 -23.38 27.61
N ARG A 136 -59.04 -24.31 27.13
CA ARG A 136 -59.08 -24.70 25.72
C ARG A 136 -59.98 -23.75 24.94
N MET A 137 -59.58 -23.48 23.70
CA MET A 137 -60.25 -22.54 22.84
C MET A 137 -61.34 -23.22 22.01
N VAL A 138 -62.51 -22.59 21.97
CA VAL A 138 -63.60 -22.96 21.05
C VAL A 138 -63.39 -22.22 19.73
N VAL A 139 -63.40 -22.95 18.62
CA VAL A 139 -63.22 -22.38 17.29
C VAL A 139 -64.35 -21.40 16.98
N GLY A 140 -64.00 -20.18 16.57
CA GLY A 140 -64.94 -19.09 16.30
C GLY A 140 -65.56 -18.43 17.53
N GLY A 141 -65.12 -18.78 18.75
CA GLY A 141 -65.57 -18.15 20.00
C GLY A 141 -64.81 -16.87 20.35
N ASN A 142 -65.32 -16.10 21.33
CA ASN A 142 -64.72 -14.84 21.79
C ASN A 142 -63.26 -14.99 22.23
N GLY A 143 -62.90 -16.11 22.86
CA GLY A 143 -61.53 -16.40 23.30
C GLY A 143 -60.55 -16.50 22.14
N GLU A 144 -60.98 -17.01 20.98
CA GLU A 144 -60.14 -17.07 19.79
C GLU A 144 -59.91 -15.68 19.20
N TYR A 145 -60.94 -14.84 19.11
CA TYR A 145 -60.80 -13.47 18.64
C TYR A 145 -59.90 -12.62 19.56
N MET A 146 -59.99 -12.82 20.88
CA MET A 146 -59.06 -12.19 21.84
C MET A 146 -57.61 -12.64 21.60
N LEU A 147 -57.40 -13.95 21.40
CA LEU A 147 -56.08 -14.48 21.06
C LEU A 147 -55.55 -13.89 19.75
N LEU A 148 -56.39 -13.81 18.71
CA LEU A 148 -56.03 -13.20 17.43
C LEU A 148 -55.58 -11.74 17.62
N CYS A 149 -56.34 -10.93 18.37
CA CYS A 149 -55.97 -9.55 18.66
C CYS A 149 -54.60 -9.47 19.37
N VAL A 150 -54.37 -10.30 20.38
CA VAL A 150 -53.08 -10.36 21.09
C VAL A 150 -51.96 -10.76 20.13
N LEU A 151 -52.15 -11.79 19.31
CA LEU A 151 -51.15 -12.24 18.33
C LEU A 151 -50.80 -11.15 17.32
N VAL A 152 -51.79 -10.40 16.83
CA VAL A 152 -51.54 -9.29 15.89
C VAL A 152 -50.75 -8.17 16.58
N VAL A 153 -51.15 -7.75 17.78
CA VAL A 153 -50.45 -6.69 18.53
C VAL A 153 -49.01 -7.08 18.83
N VAL A 154 -48.79 -8.31 19.31
CA VAL A 154 -47.45 -8.82 19.63
C VAL A 154 -46.60 -8.95 18.35
N THR A 155 -47.16 -9.49 17.27
CA THR A 155 -46.46 -9.62 15.97
C THR A 155 -46.02 -8.26 15.43
N VAL A 156 -46.90 -7.26 15.43
CA VAL A 156 -46.56 -5.90 14.97
C VAL A 156 -45.52 -5.25 15.89
N SER A 157 -45.65 -5.44 17.21
CA SER A 157 -44.70 -4.90 18.18
C SER A 157 -43.31 -5.53 18.08
N LEU A 158 -43.22 -6.78 17.63
CA LEU A 158 -41.96 -7.51 17.47
C LEU A 158 -41.23 -7.17 16.15
N TYR A 159 -41.92 -6.59 15.17
CA TYR A 159 -41.33 -6.28 13.86
C TYR A 159 -40.05 -5.43 13.92
N PRO A 160 -39.95 -4.35 14.73
CA PRO A 160 -38.71 -3.56 14.84
C PRO A 160 -37.55 -4.39 15.40
N MET A 161 -37.81 -5.25 16.38
CA MET A 161 -36.81 -6.15 16.95
C MET A 161 -36.38 -7.22 15.93
N ALA A 162 -37.31 -7.76 15.15
CA ALA A 162 -37.01 -8.69 14.08
C ALA A 162 -36.17 -8.04 12.98
N ALA A 163 -36.46 -6.79 12.61
CA ALA A 163 -35.73 -6.04 11.59
C ALA A 163 -34.26 -5.79 11.95
N VAL A 164 -33.98 -5.57 13.24
CA VAL A 164 -32.64 -5.24 13.75
C VAL A 164 -31.89 -6.48 14.28
N GLY A 165 -32.61 -7.51 14.72
CA GLY A 165 -32.08 -8.74 15.32
C GLY A 165 -31.96 -8.65 16.85
N LEU A 166 -31.89 -9.80 17.52
CA LEU A 166 -31.81 -9.88 18.99
C LEU A 166 -30.56 -9.18 19.54
N LYS A 167 -29.39 -9.45 18.94
CA LYS A 167 -28.09 -8.94 19.38
C LYS A 167 -28.08 -7.41 19.44
N ARG A 168 -28.40 -6.78 18.32
CA ARG A 168 -28.42 -5.31 18.20
C ARG A 168 -29.55 -4.67 19.01
N SER A 169 -30.68 -5.36 19.17
CA SER A 169 -31.74 -4.90 20.08
C SER A 169 -31.26 -4.87 21.53
N LEU A 170 -30.51 -5.89 21.97
CA LEU A 170 -29.90 -5.92 23.31
C LEU A 170 -28.84 -4.83 23.46
N HIS A 171 -27.97 -4.66 22.45
CA HIS A 171 -26.97 -3.59 22.42
C HIS A 171 -27.60 -2.20 22.47
N TYR A 172 -28.74 -1.98 21.81
CA TYR A 172 -29.49 -0.73 21.91
C TYR A 172 -29.98 -0.47 23.33
N VAL A 173 -30.45 -1.49 24.05
CA VAL A 173 -30.90 -1.38 25.45
C VAL A 173 -29.71 -1.10 26.38
N LEU A 174 -28.58 -1.79 26.22
CA LEU A 174 -27.37 -1.58 27.02
C LEU A 174 -26.77 -0.19 26.77
N GLY A 175 -26.60 0.19 25.51
CA GLY A 175 -26.13 1.51 25.09
C GLY A 175 -24.71 1.85 25.56
N ASP A 176 -23.86 0.85 25.76
CA ASP A 176 -22.46 1.00 26.16
C ASP A 176 -21.50 1.07 24.95
N VAL A 177 -20.26 1.50 25.19
CA VAL A 177 -19.25 1.66 24.13
C VAL A 177 -18.85 0.32 23.50
N GLN A 178 -18.77 -0.75 24.29
CA GLN A 178 -18.32 -2.06 23.81
C GLN A 178 -19.34 -2.66 22.82
N SER A 179 -20.64 -2.55 23.15
CA SER A 179 -21.75 -2.93 22.28
C SER A 179 -21.73 -2.14 20.97
N ALA A 180 -21.53 -0.82 21.03
CA ALA A 180 -21.40 0.05 19.86
C ALA A 180 -20.20 -0.34 18.97
N VAL A 181 -19.06 -0.70 19.56
CA VAL A 181 -17.89 -1.20 18.82
C VAL A 181 -18.17 -2.56 18.16
N SER A 182 -18.86 -3.47 18.85
CA SER A 182 -19.24 -4.76 18.27
C SER A 182 -20.14 -4.60 17.05
N ASP A 183 -21.14 -3.71 17.14
CA ASP A 183 -22.06 -3.43 16.03
C ASP A 183 -21.35 -2.70 14.89
N PHE A 184 -20.44 -1.79 15.20
CA PHE A 184 -19.62 -1.11 14.19
C PHE A 184 -18.80 -2.10 13.37
N ARG A 185 -18.13 -3.07 14.00
CA ARG A 185 -17.31 -4.07 13.29
C ARG A 185 -18.07 -4.96 12.33
N GLU A 186 -19.35 -5.23 12.60
CA GLU A 186 -20.21 -5.97 11.68
C GLU A 186 -20.70 -5.12 10.50
N LEU A 187 -20.77 -3.80 10.69
CA LEU A 187 -21.32 -2.86 9.72
C LEU A 187 -20.23 -2.22 8.84
N GLU A 188 -19.01 -2.05 9.39
CA GLU A 188 -17.94 -1.27 8.75
C GLU A 188 -17.49 -1.83 7.41
N GLU A 189 -17.77 -3.09 7.09
CA GLU A 189 -17.37 -3.70 5.82
C GLU A 189 -18.16 -3.15 4.63
N ASN A 190 -19.44 -2.81 4.87
CA ASN A 190 -20.39 -2.51 3.81
C ASN A 190 -21.14 -1.19 4.01
N TRP A 191 -21.01 -0.55 5.17
CA TRP A 191 -21.81 0.61 5.56
C TRP A 191 -20.97 1.70 6.22
N ASP A 192 -21.23 2.95 5.83
CA ASP A 192 -20.89 4.12 6.63
C ASP A 192 -21.77 4.10 7.89
N VAL A 193 -21.12 4.27 9.04
CA VAL A 193 -21.75 4.14 10.35
C VAL A 193 -21.68 5.47 11.08
N GLU A 194 -22.78 5.84 11.75
CA GLU A 194 -22.85 7.00 12.62
C GLU A 194 -23.10 6.56 14.06
N ALA A 195 -22.37 7.13 15.01
CA ALA A 195 -22.60 6.97 16.44
C ALA A 195 -23.61 8.02 16.92
N VAL A 196 -24.70 7.55 17.51
CA VAL A 196 -25.67 8.40 18.20
C VAL A 196 -25.29 8.43 19.67
N VAL A 197 -24.94 9.62 20.15
CA VAL A 197 -24.32 9.83 21.46
C VAL A 197 -25.22 10.72 22.30
N THR A 198 -25.56 10.25 23.49
CA THR A 198 -26.41 10.99 24.43
C THR A 198 -25.65 11.29 25.71
N GLY A 199 -25.66 12.56 26.12
CA GLY A 199 -25.12 13.01 27.40
C GLY A 199 -23.62 12.72 27.59
N ALA A 200 -22.82 12.75 26.52
CA ALA A 200 -21.39 12.54 26.66
C ALA A 200 -20.75 13.66 27.46
N VAL A 201 -19.73 13.37 28.28
CA VAL A 201 -18.93 14.39 28.96
C VAL A 201 -17.64 14.59 28.18
N ASP A 202 -17.41 15.81 27.72
CA ASP A 202 -16.14 16.21 27.11
C ASP A 202 -15.04 16.25 28.17
N ALA A 203 -13.94 15.53 27.95
CA ALA A 203 -12.87 15.39 28.94
C ALA A 203 -12.13 16.70 29.24
N ILE A 204 -12.18 17.68 28.35
CA ILE A 204 -11.49 18.98 28.50
C ILE A 204 -12.48 20.08 28.82
N SER A 205 -13.52 20.23 27.99
CA SER A 205 -14.44 21.36 28.14
C SER A 205 -15.50 21.14 29.23
N GLY A 206 -15.71 19.89 29.66
CA GLY A 206 -16.76 19.52 30.60
C GLY A 206 -18.18 19.70 30.06
N GLN A 207 -18.32 20.14 28.80
CA GLN A 207 -19.62 20.25 28.14
C GLN A 207 -20.24 18.87 27.95
N LYS A 208 -21.56 18.85 27.76
CA LYS A 208 -22.31 17.63 27.53
C LYS A 208 -22.74 17.45 26.06
N PRO A 209 -21.82 17.29 25.09
CA PRO A 209 -22.20 17.15 23.69
C PRO A 209 -23.11 15.92 23.51
N SER A 210 -24.24 16.15 22.85
CA SER A 210 -25.14 15.10 22.41
C SER A 210 -25.41 15.33 20.93
N GLY A 211 -25.40 14.26 20.15
CA GLY A 211 -25.45 14.41 18.70
C GLY A 211 -25.15 13.11 17.98
N VAL A 212 -25.02 13.24 16.67
CA VAL A 212 -24.70 12.15 15.77
C VAL A 212 -23.33 12.44 15.16
N PHE A 213 -22.42 11.49 15.27
CA PHE A 213 -21.03 11.65 14.85
C PHE A 213 -20.65 10.53 13.87
N PRO A 214 -20.09 10.85 12.69
CA PRO A 214 -19.57 9.83 11.79
C PRO A 214 -18.48 9.00 12.46
N VAL A 215 -18.56 7.68 12.34
CA VAL A 215 -17.55 6.77 12.89
C VAL A 215 -16.44 6.56 11.85
N ILE A 216 -15.21 6.88 12.24
CA ILE A 216 -14.01 6.66 11.44
C ILE A 216 -13.52 5.21 11.62
N GLY A 217 -13.56 4.71 12.86
CA GLY A 217 -13.00 3.41 13.20
C GLY A 217 -13.14 3.00 14.65
N ALA A 218 -12.57 1.85 15.01
CA ALA A 218 -12.54 1.35 16.37
C ALA A 218 -11.10 0.92 16.73
N PRO A 219 -10.28 1.79 17.35
CA PRO A 219 -8.89 1.47 17.68
C PRO A 219 -8.76 0.39 18.76
N SER A 220 -9.80 0.14 19.57
CA SER A 220 -9.83 -0.96 20.53
C SER A 220 -11.26 -1.51 20.69
N ASN A 221 -11.45 -2.56 21.49
CA ASN A 221 -12.79 -3.11 21.80
C ASN A 221 -13.63 -2.18 22.69
N LEU A 222 -13.02 -1.16 23.29
CA LEU A 222 -13.62 -0.27 24.29
C LEU A 222 -13.57 1.19 23.85
N ALA A 223 -13.22 1.45 22.59
CA ALA A 223 -13.08 2.81 22.07
C ALA A 223 -13.53 2.90 20.62
N LEU A 224 -14.33 3.93 20.34
CA LEU A 224 -14.82 4.28 19.02
C LEU A 224 -14.19 5.62 18.61
N LEU A 225 -13.63 5.69 17.41
CA LEU A 225 -13.08 6.92 16.83
C LEU A 225 -14.15 7.58 15.97
N VAL A 226 -14.54 8.81 16.32
CA VAL A 226 -15.55 9.58 15.60
C VAL A 226 -15.00 10.89 15.08
N GLU A 227 -15.63 11.43 14.05
CA GLU A 227 -15.34 12.76 13.53
C GLU A 227 -16.27 13.80 14.17
N ASP A 228 -15.69 14.83 14.77
CA ASP A 228 -16.40 15.99 15.32
C ASP A 228 -15.79 17.27 14.74
N ARG A 229 -16.53 17.94 13.84
CA ARG A 229 -16.13 19.20 13.18
C ARG A 229 -14.72 19.14 12.53
N GLY A 230 -14.43 18.03 11.85
CA GLY A 230 -13.13 17.79 11.19
C GLY A 230 -12.00 17.39 12.13
N ARG A 231 -12.29 17.07 13.40
CA ARG A 231 -11.32 16.51 14.36
C ARG A 231 -11.68 15.07 14.72
N SER A 232 -10.66 14.22 14.75
CA SER A 232 -10.76 12.83 15.20
C SER A 232 -10.84 12.79 16.72
N ARG A 233 -11.97 12.36 17.30
CA ARG A 233 -12.20 12.28 18.76
C ARG A 233 -12.50 10.84 19.19
N LEU A 234 -12.06 10.49 20.39
CA LEU A 234 -12.16 9.13 20.92
C LEU A 234 -13.31 9.04 21.92
N LEU A 235 -14.30 8.23 21.60
CA LEU A 235 -15.36 7.82 22.52
C LEU A 235 -14.95 6.57 23.26
N ALA A 236 -14.75 6.70 24.56
CA ALA A 236 -14.40 5.58 25.44
C ALA A 236 -14.86 5.90 26.87
N GLU A 237 -14.85 4.90 27.74
CA GLU A 237 -15.12 5.10 29.18
C GLU A 237 -13.82 5.36 29.97
N GLY A 238 -12.66 5.06 29.39
CA GLY A 238 -11.36 5.12 30.06
C GLY A 238 -10.73 6.53 30.20
N ALA A 239 -9.49 6.55 30.70
CA ALA A 239 -8.70 7.76 30.88
C ALA A 239 -8.33 8.46 29.57
N GLU A 240 -8.12 7.68 28.50
CA GLU A 240 -7.77 8.13 27.14
C GLU A 240 -8.96 8.72 26.35
N ALA A 241 -10.17 8.73 26.93
CA ALA A 241 -11.38 9.18 26.26
C ALA A 241 -11.39 10.72 26.07
N HIS A 242 -11.67 11.17 24.86
CA HIS A 242 -11.95 12.58 24.57
C HIS A 242 -13.42 12.92 24.88
N MET A 243 -14.32 11.96 24.66
CA MET A 243 -15.73 12.02 25.02
C MET A 243 -16.11 10.76 25.78
N ARG A 244 -16.73 10.91 26.96
CA ARG A 244 -17.26 9.79 27.74
C ARG A 244 -18.78 9.74 27.59
N PRO A 245 -19.34 8.88 26.72
CA PRO A 245 -20.78 8.83 26.50
C PRO A 245 -21.51 8.30 27.72
N HIS A 246 -22.68 8.86 28.05
CA HIS A 246 -23.60 8.22 28.98
C HIS A 246 -24.34 7.06 28.31
N ARG A 247 -24.72 7.26 27.04
CA ARG A 247 -25.28 6.22 26.18
C ARG A 247 -24.80 6.41 24.75
N VAL A 248 -24.42 5.32 24.10
CA VAL A 248 -24.00 5.30 22.69
C VAL A 248 -24.54 4.07 21.97
N TRP A 249 -24.97 4.25 20.73
CA TRP A 249 -25.24 3.16 19.80
C TRP A 249 -24.89 3.62 18.40
N VAL A 250 -24.78 2.67 17.47
CA VAL A 250 -24.43 2.96 16.08
C VAL A 250 -25.59 2.68 15.14
N ARG A 251 -25.65 3.41 14.03
CA ARG A 251 -26.62 3.17 12.96
C ARG A 251 -25.93 3.15 11.60
N PRO A 252 -26.27 2.20 10.70
CA PRO A 252 -25.80 2.22 9.32
C PRO A 252 -26.50 3.35 8.54
N THR A 253 -25.77 3.96 7.61
CA THR A 253 -26.26 5.13 6.86
C THR A 253 -26.21 4.88 5.36
N ARG A 254 -25.02 4.86 4.74
CA ARG A 254 -24.83 4.66 3.30
C ARG A 254 -24.00 3.42 3.05
N ARG A 255 -24.27 2.67 1.98
CA ARG A 255 -23.38 1.56 1.61
C ARG A 255 -22.09 2.08 1.00
N HIS A 256 -20.98 1.40 1.28
CA HIS A 256 -19.67 1.68 0.68
C HIS A 256 -18.95 0.39 0.31
N VAL A 257 -17.83 0.52 -0.39
CA VAL A 257 -16.87 -0.56 -0.63
C VAL A 257 -15.52 -0.14 -0.06
N ILE A 258 -14.91 -1.04 0.72
CA ILE A 258 -13.55 -0.85 1.21
C ILE A 258 -12.56 -1.48 0.24
N THR A 259 -11.57 -0.71 -0.16
CA THR A 259 -10.39 -1.24 -0.85
C THR A 259 -9.16 -1.02 0.02
N VAL A 260 -8.38 -2.08 0.23
CA VAL A 260 -7.14 -2.01 1.02
C VAL A 260 -5.97 -2.17 0.06
N GLN A 261 -5.04 -1.21 0.10
CA GLN A 261 -3.81 -1.25 -0.68
C GLN A 261 -2.61 -1.20 0.26
N ARG A 262 -1.67 -2.13 0.08
CA ARG A 262 -0.41 -2.15 0.82
C ARG A 262 0.67 -1.50 -0.05
N VAL A 263 1.39 -0.54 0.52
CA VAL A 263 2.47 0.19 -0.13
C VAL A 263 3.74 0.01 0.71
N ALA A 264 4.75 -0.64 0.13
CA ALA A 264 6.07 -0.71 0.76
C ALA A 264 6.66 0.70 0.83
N MET A 265 7.11 1.13 2.01
CA MET A 265 7.62 2.48 2.23
C MET A 265 9.13 2.54 2.45
N GLY A 266 9.82 1.39 2.37
CA GLY A 266 11.29 1.35 2.46
C GLY A 266 11.92 2.26 1.42
N GLY A 267 12.76 3.19 1.86
CA GLY A 267 13.39 4.16 0.99
C GLY A 267 12.40 5.17 0.41
N ARG A 268 11.32 5.55 1.08
CA ARG A 268 10.31 6.51 0.54
C ARG A 268 9.97 7.59 1.57
N THR A 269 9.20 8.59 1.15
CA THR A 269 8.60 9.61 2.02
C THR A 269 7.09 9.46 2.03
N LEU A 270 6.41 9.95 3.07
CA LEU A 270 4.94 9.96 3.08
C LEU A 270 4.35 10.89 2.01
N GLY A 271 5.11 11.92 1.60
CA GLY A 271 4.75 12.80 0.49
C GLY A 271 4.58 12.07 -0.85
N ASP A 272 5.30 10.96 -1.07
CA ASP A 272 5.20 10.19 -2.32
C ASP A 272 3.84 9.50 -2.49
N VAL A 273 3.05 9.41 -1.41
CA VAL A 273 1.71 8.81 -1.37
C VAL A 273 0.62 9.87 -1.60
N ARG A 274 0.99 11.14 -1.88
CA ARG A 274 0.07 12.26 -2.12
C ARG A 274 -0.99 11.94 -3.17
N SER A 275 -0.58 11.44 -4.33
CA SER A 275 -1.50 11.13 -5.44
C SER A 275 -2.50 10.03 -5.11
N LEU A 276 -2.20 9.19 -4.11
CA LEU A 276 -3.07 8.11 -3.66
C LEU A 276 -4.16 8.62 -2.71
N VAL A 277 -3.85 9.57 -1.84
CA VAL A 277 -4.70 9.90 -0.68
C VAL A 277 -5.36 11.28 -0.82
N GLU A 278 -4.71 12.22 -1.50
CA GLU A 278 -5.20 13.60 -1.61
C GLU A 278 -6.53 13.65 -2.38
N GLY A 279 -7.54 14.30 -1.77
CA GLY A 279 -8.88 14.43 -2.34
C GLY A 279 -9.74 13.16 -2.27
N ARG A 280 -9.24 12.05 -1.71
CA ARG A 280 -9.98 10.79 -1.53
C ARG A 280 -10.31 10.53 -0.05
N ARG A 281 -11.40 9.81 0.25
CA ARG A 281 -11.71 9.30 1.59
C ARG A 281 -10.83 8.08 1.89
N ALA A 282 -9.60 8.33 2.32
CA ALA A 282 -8.60 7.31 2.59
C ALA A 282 -7.98 7.45 3.99
N TYR A 283 -7.82 6.31 4.66
CA TYR A 283 -7.22 6.22 6.00
C TYR A 283 -5.94 5.41 5.95
N LEU A 284 -4.92 5.91 6.64
CA LEU A 284 -3.58 5.37 6.63
C LEU A 284 -3.27 4.63 7.94
N PHE A 285 -2.72 3.43 7.80
CA PHE A 285 -2.34 2.55 8.89
C PHE A 285 -0.95 1.98 8.68
N GLY A 286 -0.22 1.77 9.78
CA GLY A 286 1.05 1.06 9.75
C GLY A 286 2.05 1.61 10.75
N GLU A 287 3.12 0.83 10.95
CA GLU A 287 4.30 1.28 11.69
C GLU A 287 5.47 1.39 10.72
N LEU A 288 6.00 2.61 10.61
CA LEU A 288 7.08 2.94 9.68
C LEU A 288 8.34 3.23 10.49
N ALA A 289 9.43 2.52 10.14
CA ALA A 289 10.75 2.80 10.68
C ALA A 289 11.34 4.00 9.94
N LEU A 290 11.63 5.06 10.68
CA LEU A 290 12.24 6.26 10.14
C LEU A 290 13.74 6.05 9.87
N ALA A 291 14.26 6.80 8.89
CA ALA A 291 15.68 6.80 8.60
C ALA A 291 16.52 7.18 9.84
N PRO A 292 17.72 6.58 10.00
CA PRO A 292 18.63 6.96 11.07
C PRO A 292 19.03 8.45 10.97
N HIS A 293 19.36 9.06 12.11
CA HIS A 293 19.83 10.46 12.19
C HIS A 293 18.80 11.46 11.64
N LEU A 294 17.59 11.45 12.21
CA LEU A 294 16.58 12.49 12.01
C LEU A 294 16.48 13.38 13.25
N PRO A 295 16.13 14.67 13.10
CA PRO A 295 16.03 15.55 14.24
C PRO A 295 14.93 15.05 15.16
N GLU A 296 15.20 14.96 16.46
CA GLU A 296 14.18 14.72 17.48
C GLU A 296 13.22 15.90 17.47
N THR A 297 12.20 15.80 16.63
CA THR A 297 11.09 16.72 16.62
C THR A 297 10.11 16.18 17.65
N PRO A 298 9.68 16.98 18.64
CA PRO A 298 8.75 16.52 19.66
C PRO A 298 7.54 15.89 18.99
N ALA A 299 7.05 14.79 19.58
CA ALA A 299 5.82 14.12 19.14
C ALA A 299 4.75 15.19 18.89
N SER A 300 4.09 15.11 17.74
CA SER A 300 3.09 16.08 17.29
C SER A 300 2.27 16.63 18.46
N THR A 301 2.33 17.93 18.68
CA THR A 301 1.47 18.66 19.62
C THR A 301 0.06 18.78 19.04
N LEU A 302 -0.54 17.65 18.65
CA LEU A 302 -1.98 17.58 18.53
C LEU A 302 -2.56 17.92 19.90
N GLY A 303 -3.55 18.81 19.92
CA GLY A 303 -4.18 19.22 21.18
C GLY A 303 -4.70 18.00 21.93
N ARG A 304 -4.73 18.06 23.27
CA ARG A 304 -5.28 16.98 24.11
C ARG A 304 -6.74 16.62 23.76
N ASP A 305 -7.41 17.43 22.93
CA ASP A 305 -8.77 17.28 22.46
C ASP A 305 -8.90 16.41 21.21
N GLN A 306 -7.79 16.02 20.58
CA GLN A 306 -7.77 15.22 19.35
C GLN A 306 -7.00 13.92 19.54
N PHE A 307 -7.52 12.85 18.94
CA PHE A 307 -6.85 11.56 18.87
C PHE A 307 -5.59 11.67 18.01
N ALA A 308 -4.45 11.29 18.59
CA ALA A 308 -3.18 11.24 17.87
C ALA A 308 -3.18 10.10 16.85
N THR A 309 -3.66 10.38 15.64
CA THR A 309 -3.67 9.46 14.49
C THR A 309 -2.26 9.26 13.92
N VAL A 310 -1.39 10.26 14.08
CA VAL A 310 0.03 10.23 13.72
C VAL A 310 0.85 10.31 15.01
N ARG A 311 1.56 9.23 15.36
CA ARG A 311 2.40 9.18 16.55
C ARG A 311 3.83 8.93 16.15
N ARG A 312 4.72 9.83 16.57
CA ARG A 312 6.16 9.66 16.38
C ARG A 312 6.80 9.38 17.73
N HIS A 313 7.49 8.25 17.82
CA HIS A 313 8.29 7.89 18.98
C HIS A 313 9.68 7.45 18.52
N GLU A 314 10.71 8.23 18.86
CA GLU A 314 12.10 7.99 18.46
C GLU A 314 12.22 7.80 16.92
N ARG A 315 12.40 6.54 16.51
CA ARG A 315 12.62 6.08 15.13
C ARG A 315 11.42 5.36 14.54
N ARG A 316 10.26 5.41 15.19
CA ARG A 316 9.02 4.83 14.69
C ARG A 316 7.97 5.90 14.48
N LEU A 317 7.27 5.80 13.35
CA LEU A 317 6.09 6.57 13.04
C LEU A 317 4.91 5.60 12.93
N THR A 318 4.00 5.66 13.90
CA THR A 318 2.78 4.86 13.93
C THR A 318 1.63 5.68 13.38
N LEU A 319 0.96 5.15 12.36
CA LEU A 319 -0.23 5.72 11.75
C LEU A 319 -1.43 4.85 12.13
N ALA A 320 -2.46 5.46 12.69
CA ALA A 320 -3.71 4.81 13.08
C ALA A 320 -4.88 5.70 12.68
N TYR A 321 -5.58 5.31 11.59
CA TYR A 321 -6.67 6.09 11.00
C TYR A 321 -6.24 7.49 10.53
N ALA A 322 -4.97 7.68 10.16
CA ALA A 322 -4.46 8.99 9.77
C ALA A 322 -4.99 9.42 8.39
N THR A 323 -5.41 10.68 8.29
CA THR A 323 -5.83 11.30 7.01
C THR A 323 -4.73 12.14 6.39
N TRP A 324 -4.85 12.49 5.11
CA TRP A 324 -3.89 13.38 4.43
C TRP A 324 -3.75 14.73 5.16
N ALA A 325 -4.86 15.33 5.58
CA ALA A 325 -4.85 16.61 6.29
C ALA A 325 -4.10 16.53 7.63
N GLU A 326 -4.26 15.42 8.37
CA GLU A 326 -3.55 15.20 9.63
C GLU A 326 -2.04 14.95 9.42
N LEU A 327 -1.64 14.30 8.33
CA LEU A 327 -0.22 14.16 7.96
C LEU A 327 0.45 15.51 7.65
N VAL A 328 -0.26 16.38 6.92
CA VAL A 328 0.18 17.76 6.63
C VAL A 328 0.35 18.53 7.94
N GLN A 329 -0.66 18.46 8.83
CA GLN A 329 -0.65 19.14 10.12
C GLN A 329 0.49 18.64 11.03
N ALA A 330 0.78 17.33 11.00
CA ALA A 330 1.86 16.71 11.76
C ALA A 330 3.25 16.97 11.18
N ARG A 331 3.37 17.67 10.03
CA ARG A 331 4.63 17.90 9.30
C ARG A 331 5.41 16.61 9.04
N ALA A 332 4.69 15.52 8.76
CA ALA A 332 5.27 14.19 8.61
C ALA A 332 5.57 13.82 7.14
N LEU A 333 5.23 14.67 6.19
CA LEU A 333 5.28 14.37 4.75
C LEU A 333 6.71 14.10 4.24
N ASP A 334 7.66 14.93 4.65
CA ASP A 334 9.04 14.90 4.16
C ASP A 334 9.94 13.96 4.98
N LEU A 335 9.36 13.19 5.91
CA LEU A 335 10.13 12.26 6.73
C LEU A 335 10.60 11.05 5.90
N PRO A 336 11.91 10.80 5.81
CA PRO A 336 12.43 9.63 5.12
C PRO A 336 12.18 8.35 5.92
N ILE A 337 11.65 7.34 5.25
CA ILE A 337 11.28 6.05 5.83
C ILE A 337 12.34 5.01 5.42
N ALA A 338 12.92 4.34 6.40
CA ALA A 338 13.88 3.26 6.18
C ALA A 338 13.19 1.96 5.76
N ALA A 339 12.11 1.59 6.45
CA ALA A 339 11.39 0.35 6.21
C ALA A 339 9.98 0.40 6.80
N GLY A 340 9.11 -0.49 6.33
CA GLY A 340 7.73 -0.62 6.81
C GLY A 340 6.74 -0.62 5.66
N ASP A 341 5.56 -1.14 5.92
CA ASP A 341 4.46 -1.16 4.98
C ASP A 341 3.36 -0.21 5.46
N LEU A 342 2.90 0.62 4.53
CA LEU A 342 1.76 1.49 4.72
C LEU A 342 0.53 0.79 4.15
N ILE A 343 -0.51 0.69 4.96
CA ILE A 343 -1.81 0.18 4.56
C ILE A 343 -2.72 1.39 4.33
N VAL A 344 -3.20 1.54 3.11
CA VAL A 344 -4.16 2.58 2.70
C VAL A 344 -5.53 1.93 2.57
N LYS A 345 -6.47 2.32 3.44
CA LYS A 345 -7.88 1.90 3.40
C LYS A 345 -8.68 2.99 2.69
N TYR A 346 -9.14 2.71 1.48
CA TYR A 346 -10.06 3.57 0.73
C TYR A 346 -11.49 3.21 1.11
N VAL A 347 -12.31 4.23 1.40
CA VAL A 347 -13.75 4.09 1.58
C VAL A 347 -14.43 4.80 0.42
N ASP A 348 -14.75 4.03 -0.63
CA ASP A 348 -15.37 4.57 -1.84
C ASP A 348 -16.87 4.24 -1.86
N VAL A 349 -17.64 5.21 -2.33
CA VAL A 349 -19.07 5.05 -2.64
C VAL A 349 -19.24 4.40 -4.02
N SER A 350 -18.22 4.46 -4.87
CA SER A 350 -18.22 3.88 -6.22
C SER A 350 -17.77 2.41 -6.22
N ALA A 351 -18.49 1.55 -6.94
CA ALA A 351 -18.23 0.11 -7.01
C ALA A 351 -17.00 -0.27 -7.86
N ARG A 352 -16.26 0.70 -8.41
CA ARG A 352 -15.08 0.42 -9.24
C ARG A 352 -13.82 0.64 -8.43
N PRO A 353 -13.09 -0.43 -8.05
CA PRO A 353 -11.80 -0.26 -7.39
C PRO A 353 -10.83 0.42 -8.36
N ILE A 354 -10.46 1.66 -8.07
CA ILE A 354 -9.42 2.37 -8.80
C ILE A 354 -8.07 1.80 -8.33
N VAL A 355 -7.63 0.72 -8.97
CA VAL A 355 -6.27 0.19 -8.78
C VAL A 355 -5.36 0.87 -9.81
N GLU A 356 -5.01 2.13 -9.55
CA GLU A 356 -3.95 2.78 -10.32
C GLU A 356 -2.60 2.19 -9.92
N PRO A 357 -1.76 1.73 -10.87
CA PRO A 357 -0.41 1.31 -10.56
C PRO A 357 0.36 2.50 -9.99
N VAL A 358 0.85 2.35 -8.76
CA VAL A 358 1.51 3.44 -8.05
C VAL A 358 2.84 3.75 -8.71
N ARG A 359 2.93 4.90 -9.40
CA ARG A 359 4.21 5.45 -9.83
C ARG A 359 4.79 6.22 -8.66
N ILE A 360 5.76 5.62 -7.98
CA ILE A 360 6.39 6.19 -6.79
C ILE A 360 7.74 6.79 -7.18
N ALA A 361 8.04 7.97 -6.64
CA ALA A 361 9.22 8.76 -6.97
C ALA A 361 10.46 8.26 -6.21
N GLY A 362 11.27 7.42 -6.86
CA GLY A 362 12.64 7.08 -6.40
C GLY A 362 12.76 6.34 -5.06
N GLU A 363 13.99 5.96 -4.71
CA GLU A 363 14.37 5.37 -3.42
C GLU A 363 15.22 6.33 -2.59
N VAL A 364 15.08 6.30 -1.26
CA VAL A 364 15.79 7.14 -0.30
C VAL A 364 17.02 6.41 0.22
N VAL A 365 18.20 7.01 0.00
CA VAL A 365 19.51 6.48 0.38
C VAL A 365 20.17 7.43 1.38
N THR A 366 20.74 6.89 2.46
CA THR A 366 21.51 7.69 3.43
C THR A 366 23.01 7.45 3.25
N LEU A 367 23.74 8.52 2.94
CA LEU A 367 25.19 8.55 2.84
C LEU A 367 25.78 9.12 4.13
N SER A 368 26.80 8.47 4.68
CA SER A 368 27.53 8.96 5.86
C SER A 368 28.97 9.27 5.48
N PHE A 369 29.43 10.49 5.77
CA PHE A 369 30.80 10.91 5.48
C PHE A 369 31.33 11.88 6.54
N THR A 370 32.65 12.11 6.54
CA THR A 370 33.31 13.05 7.45
C THR A 370 33.79 14.27 6.68
N ALA A 371 33.51 15.45 7.23
CA ALA A 371 33.97 16.77 6.76
C ALA A 371 34.82 17.43 7.85
N ARG A 372 35.65 18.43 7.50
CA ARG A 372 36.47 19.16 8.48
C ARG A 372 35.65 20.17 9.30
N SER A 373 34.75 20.89 8.64
CA SER A 373 33.90 21.93 9.21
C SER A 373 32.57 22.00 8.46
N LEU A 374 31.61 22.77 8.98
CA LEU A 374 30.32 22.99 8.32
C LEU A 374 30.45 23.71 6.98
N ASP A 375 31.40 24.64 6.87
CA ASP A 375 31.67 25.39 5.63
C ASP A 375 32.24 24.53 4.50
N ALA A 376 32.82 23.37 4.85
CA ALA A 376 33.36 22.43 3.89
C ALA A 376 32.27 21.59 3.19
N ILE A 377 31.00 21.72 3.60
CA ILE A 377 29.85 21.03 3.01
C ILE A 377 29.23 21.94 1.95
N LEU A 378 29.15 21.46 0.71
CA LEU A 378 28.71 22.26 -0.44
C LEU A 378 27.22 22.08 -0.78
N VAL A 379 26.57 21.09 -0.20
CA VAL A 379 25.17 20.73 -0.45
C VAL A 379 24.25 21.21 0.66
N ARG A 380 23.05 21.64 0.28
CA ARG A 380 21.96 22.06 1.18
C ARG A 380 20.74 21.18 0.99
N VAL A 381 19.84 21.20 1.98
CA VAL A 381 18.54 20.52 1.88
C VAL A 381 17.75 21.16 0.73
N GLY A 382 17.23 20.32 -0.17
CA GLY A 382 16.55 20.71 -1.41
C GLY A 382 17.44 20.75 -2.66
N ASP A 383 18.76 20.62 -2.53
CA ASP A 383 19.66 20.62 -3.70
C ASP A 383 19.54 19.32 -4.49
N ARG A 384 19.64 19.41 -5.82
CA ARG A 384 19.77 18.26 -6.71
C ARG A 384 21.24 17.94 -6.93
N VAL A 385 21.61 16.69 -6.68
CA VAL A 385 22.97 16.18 -6.75
C VAL A 385 23.06 15.12 -7.84
N GLU A 386 24.01 15.25 -8.75
CA GLU A 386 24.30 14.24 -9.76
C GLU A 386 25.33 13.20 -9.25
N LYS A 387 25.36 12.02 -9.88
CA LYS A 387 26.37 11.00 -9.55
C LYS A 387 27.77 11.55 -9.86
N GLY A 388 28.65 11.53 -8.87
CA GLY A 388 30.02 12.04 -8.96
C GLY A 388 30.18 13.53 -8.61
N ALA A 389 29.09 14.24 -8.28
CA ALA A 389 29.12 15.61 -7.81
C ALA A 389 29.82 15.71 -6.44
N LEU A 390 30.50 16.83 -6.21
CA LEU A 390 31.24 17.09 -4.98
C LEU A 390 30.27 17.45 -3.84
N LEU A 391 30.31 16.68 -2.75
CA LEU A 391 29.46 16.88 -1.58
C LEU A 391 30.16 17.73 -0.50
N ALA A 392 31.43 17.42 -0.22
CA ALA A 392 32.21 18.10 0.80
C ALA A 392 33.72 17.90 0.63
N TYR A 393 34.51 18.78 1.25
CA TYR A 393 35.96 18.65 1.38
C TYR A 393 36.35 18.06 2.75
N ARG A 394 37.27 17.07 2.74
CA ARG A 394 37.79 16.42 3.95
C ARG A 394 38.97 17.19 4.58
N ALA A 395 39.75 17.95 3.81
CA ALA A 395 40.83 18.82 4.30
C ALA A 395 41.15 19.99 3.32
N GLU A 396 42.05 20.91 3.72
CA GLU A 396 42.47 22.09 2.92
C GLU A 396 43.29 21.72 1.67
N ASP A 397 43.10 22.51 0.62
CA ASP A 397 43.51 22.27 -0.78
C ASP A 397 44.98 22.64 -1.09
N THR A 398 45.81 22.87 -0.06
CA THR A 398 47.18 23.38 -0.23
C THR A 398 48.11 22.39 -0.94
N ASP A 399 47.91 21.09 -0.72
CA ASP A 399 48.71 20.02 -1.35
C ASP A 399 48.31 19.76 -2.81
N VAL A 400 47.05 19.98 -3.17
CA VAL A 400 46.56 19.75 -4.54
C VAL A 400 46.97 20.92 -5.43
N GLY A 401 46.87 22.15 -4.92
CA GLY A 401 47.33 23.35 -5.62
C GLY A 401 48.81 23.29 -6.00
N SER A 402 49.67 22.81 -5.10
CA SER A 402 51.10 22.61 -5.39
C SER A 402 51.35 21.52 -6.43
N LEU A 403 50.65 20.37 -6.35
CA LEU A 403 50.75 19.30 -7.34
C LEU A 403 50.27 19.72 -8.75
N VAL A 404 49.20 20.51 -8.82
CA VAL A 404 48.70 21.06 -10.11
C VAL A 404 49.71 22.03 -10.70
N ALA A 405 50.32 22.89 -9.88
CA ALA A 405 51.37 23.81 -10.31
C ALA A 405 52.61 23.04 -10.81
N ASP A 406 53.09 22.04 -10.07
CA ASP A 406 54.21 21.18 -10.46
C ASP A 406 53.95 20.46 -11.79
N LEU A 407 52.73 19.94 -11.98
CA LEU A 407 52.33 19.26 -13.22
C LEU A 407 52.28 20.22 -14.42
N ALA A 408 51.80 21.46 -14.22
CA ALA A 408 51.82 22.49 -15.25
C ALA A 408 53.26 22.85 -15.65
N VAL A 409 54.13 23.10 -14.66
CA VAL A 409 55.55 23.39 -14.89
C VAL A 409 56.25 22.23 -15.61
N ARG A 410 55.97 20.98 -15.24
CA ARG A 410 56.62 19.82 -15.86
C ARG A 410 56.19 19.59 -17.31
N ARG A 411 54.91 19.82 -17.62
CA ARG A 411 54.39 19.79 -19.00
C ARG A 411 55.04 20.87 -19.87
N GLU A 412 55.20 22.07 -19.34
CA GLU A 412 55.83 23.18 -20.05
C GLU A 412 57.33 22.92 -20.29
N GLN A 413 58.05 22.42 -19.28
CA GLN A 413 59.46 22.01 -19.43
C GLN A 413 59.65 20.91 -20.49
N ALA A 414 58.77 19.91 -20.50
CA ALA A 414 58.82 18.83 -21.49
C ALA A 414 58.60 19.35 -22.92
N LEU A 415 57.67 20.29 -23.10
CA LEU A 415 57.42 20.95 -24.40
C LEU A 415 58.64 21.75 -24.88
N ILE A 416 59.26 22.53 -24.00
CA ILE A 416 60.45 23.33 -24.33
C ILE A 416 61.61 22.41 -24.74
N GLN A 417 61.86 21.34 -23.97
CA GLN A 417 62.92 20.37 -24.29
C GLN A 417 62.67 19.62 -25.60
N ALA A 418 61.42 19.21 -25.84
CA ALA A 418 61.04 18.56 -27.09
C ALA A 418 61.25 19.50 -28.29
N LYS A 419 60.86 20.77 -28.16
CA LYS A 419 61.03 21.79 -29.20
C LYS A 419 62.50 22.05 -29.51
N GLY A 420 63.35 22.18 -28.48
CA GLY A 420 64.80 22.38 -28.66
C GLY A 420 65.47 21.22 -29.40
N ARG A 421 65.09 19.99 -29.10
CA ARG A 421 65.63 18.78 -29.75
C ARG A 421 65.11 18.60 -31.17
N TRP A 422 63.87 18.98 -31.41
CA TRP A 422 63.30 19.00 -32.75
C TRP A 422 64.07 19.94 -33.69
N PHE A 423 64.41 21.15 -33.22
CA PHE A 423 65.28 22.06 -33.98
C PHE A 423 66.66 21.46 -34.24
N ALA A 424 67.30 20.86 -33.23
CA ALA A 424 68.61 20.22 -33.40
C ALA A 424 68.60 19.06 -34.42
N LEU A 425 67.50 18.29 -34.47
CA LEU A 425 67.32 17.24 -35.46
C LEU A 425 67.10 17.82 -36.86
N GLN A 426 66.32 18.90 -36.97
CA GLN A 426 66.07 19.60 -38.24
C GLN A 426 67.36 20.20 -38.82
N ASP A 427 68.21 20.79 -37.98
CA ASP A 427 69.53 21.30 -38.38
C ASP A 427 70.42 20.16 -38.88
N ALA A 428 70.45 19.03 -38.18
CA ALA A 428 71.21 17.85 -38.60
C ALA A 428 70.67 17.22 -39.90
N ASP A 429 69.36 17.21 -40.10
CA ASP A 429 68.72 16.79 -41.36
C ASP A 429 69.13 17.71 -42.52
N GLY A 430 69.18 19.03 -42.29
CA GLY A 430 69.66 20.01 -43.26
C GLY A 430 71.13 19.84 -43.63
N ASP A 431 72.00 19.67 -42.62
CA ASP A 431 73.44 19.41 -42.81
C ASP A 431 73.68 18.11 -43.61
N LEU A 432 72.97 17.04 -43.26
CA LEU A 432 73.05 15.75 -43.96
C LEU A 432 72.56 15.86 -45.41
N ALA A 433 71.46 16.59 -45.65
CA ALA A 433 70.95 16.82 -46.99
C ALA A 433 71.97 17.56 -47.88
N LYS A 434 72.64 18.58 -47.31
CA LYS A 434 73.71 19.31 -48.00
C LYS A 434 74.91 18.41 -48.30
N ALA A 435 75.37 17.63 -47.32
CA ALA A 435 76.47 16.69 -47.50
C ALA A 435 76.15 15.60 -48.55
N ARG A 436 74.92 15.08 -48.59
CA ARG A 436 74.48 14.12 -49.62
C ARG A 436 74.45 14.74 -51.02
N HIS A 437 74.02 15.99 -51.13
CA HIS A 437 74.05 16.73 -52.40
C HIS A 437 75.50 16.96 -52.88
N ASP A 438 76.38 17.40 -51.99
CA ASP A 438 77.81 17.60 -52.29
C ASP A 438 78.51 16.28 -52.67
N LEU A 439 78.21 15.20 -51.94
CA LEU A 439 78.68 13.85 -52.25
C LEU A 439 78.24 13.39 -53.64
N ALA A 440 76.97 13.58 -54.01
CA ALA A 440 76.45 13.21 -55.33
C ALA A 440 77.17 13.98 -56.45
N ARG A 441 77.46 15.28 -56.23
CA ARG A 441 78.22 16.10 -57.18
C ARG A 441 79.67 15.60 -57.34
N VAL A 442 80.38 15.38 -56.23
CA VAL A 442 81.78 14.92 -56.23
C VAL A 442 81.90 13.50 -56.79
N ARG A 443 80.93 12.63 -56.55
CA ARG A 443 80.85 11.29 -57.13
C ARG A 443 80.76 11.34 -58.65
N GLY A 444 79.89 12.19 -59.19
CA GLY A 444 79.78 12.39 -60.63
C GLY A 444 81.06 12.98 -61.26
N GLU A 445 81.77 13.86 -60.56
CA GLU A 445 83.09 14.36 -60.99
C GLU A 445 84.15 13.24 -60.98
N ALA A 446 84.20 12.43 -59.91
CA ALA A 446 85.15 11.32 -59.78
C ALA A 446 84.94 10.22 -60.83
N GLU A 447 83.69 9.90 -61.17
CA GLU A 447 83.35 8.96 -62.24
C GLU A 447 83.81 9.48 -63.62
N ARG A 448 83.58 10.77 -63.93
CA ARG A 448 84.03 11.39 -65.19
C ARG A 448 85.55 11.42 -65.34
N TYR A 449 86.28 11.82 -64.30
CA TYR A 449 87.75 11.86 -64.35
C TYR A 449 88.37 10.46 -64.25
N GLY A 450 87.69 9.51 -63.59
CA GLY A 450 88.10 8.11 -63.53
C GLY A 450 88.04 7.41 -64.90
N ALA A 451 86.97 7.64 -65.66
CA ALA A 451 86.82 7.12 -67.02
C ALA A 451 87.88 7.65 -68.00
N ASN A 452 88.38 8.87 -67.77
CA ASN A 452 89.42 9.51 -68.59
C ASN A 452 90.79 9.59 -67.88
N SER A 453 91.05 8.64 -66.97
CA SER A 453 92.24 8.67 -66.11
C SER A 453 93.58 8.62 -66.84
N GLU A 454 93.63 8.08 -68.06
CA GLU A 454 94.82 8.09 -68.93
C GLU A 454 95.21 9.49 -69.39
N PHE A 455 94.22 10.37 -69.63
CA PHE A 455 94.42 11.74 -70.10
C PHE A 455 94.59 12.75 -68.95
N PHE A 456 94.02 12.45 -67.77
CA PHE A 456 93.97 13.37 -66.64
C PHE A 456 94.31 12.69 -65.28
N PRO A 457 95.52 12.12 -65.14
CA PRO A 457 95.87 11.30 -63.97
C PRO A 457 95.89 12.11 -62.66
N ARG A 458 96.26 13.39 -62.72
CA ARG A 458 96.29 14.28 -61.55
C ARG A 458 94.87 14.64 -61.09
N GLN A 459 93.96 14.98 -62.01
CA GLN A 459 92.57 15.30 -61.67
C GLN A 459 91.81 14.07 -61.15
N ALA A 460 92.05 12.88 -61.72
CA ALA A 460 91.42 11.64 -61.27
C ALA A 460 91.80 11.28 -59.82
N ARG A 461 93.07 11.48 -59.42
CA ARG A 461 93.51 11.22 -58.05
C ARG A 461 92.86 12.19 -57.05
N VAL A 462 92.85 13.48 -57.36
CA VAL A 462 92.24 14.52 -56.50
C VAL A 462 90.73 14.31 -56.36
N ALA A 463 90.04 13.92 -57.44
CA ALA A 463 88.60 13.65 -57.39
C ALA A 463 88.27 12.42 -56.51
N ARG A 464 89.09 11.36 -56.54
CA ARG A 464 88.95 10.20 -55.65
C ARG A 464 89.21 10.55 -54.18
N GLU A 465 90.24 11.32 -53.88
CA GLU A 465 90.54 11.79 -52.52
C GLU A 465 89.38 12.64 -51.97
N LYS A 466 88.81 13.53 -52.79
CA LYS A 466 87.63 14.33 -52.43
C LYS A 466 86.38 13.48 -52.22
N LEU A 467 86.15 12.44 -53.04
CA LEU A 467 85.02 11.53 -52.88
C LEU A 467 85.08 10.82 -51.52
N VAL A 468 86.23 10.24 -51.17
CA VAL A 468 86.41 9.56 -49.88
C VAL A 468 86.23 10.52 -48.70
N ALA A 469 86.66 11.78 -48.83
CA ALA A 469 86.46 12.79 -47.78
C ALA A 469 84.97 13.16 -47.59
N GLU A 470 84.20 13.33 -48.67
CA GLU A 470 82.77 13.63 -48.59
C GLU A 470 81.93 12.40 -48.16
N GLU A 471 82.34 11.18 -48.52
CA GLU A 471 81.70 9.95 -48.02
C GLU A 471 81.82 9.85 -46.49
N ARG A 472 83.02 10.05 -45.94
CA ARG A 472 83.22 10.08 -44.48
C ARG A 472 82.40 11.18 -43.80
N ARG A 473 82.35 12.37 -44.40
CA ARG A 473 81.57 13.49 -43.87
C ARG A 473 80.07 13.19 -43.84
N ALA A 474 79.54 12.53 -44.88
CA ALA A 474 78.13 12.13 -44.92
C ALA A 474 77.82 11.05 -43.87
N GLU A 475 78.70 10.06 -43.68
CA GLU A 475 78.56 9.02 -42.65
C GLU A 475 78.58 9.60 -41.23
N GLU A 476 79.50 10.54 -40.94
CA GLU A 476 79.57 11.22 -39.64
C GLU A 476 78.29 12.00 -39.32
N LEU A 477 77.72 12.69 -40.31
CA LEU A 477 76.47 13.44 -40.15
C LEU A 477 75.26 12.51 -39.99
N GLU A 478 75.25 11.36 -40.66
CA GLU A 478 74.20 10.35 -40.52
C GLU A 478 74.20 9.73 -39.11
N LEU A 479 75.38 9.39 -38.58
CA LEU A 479 75.55 8.94 -37.20
C LEU A 479 75.14 10.02 -36.19
N LYS A 480 75.50 11.29 -36.44
CA LYS A 480 75.10 12.43 -35.59
C LYS A 480 73.58 12.60 -35.55
N ARG A 481 72.91 12.50 -36.69
CA ARG A 481 71.44 12.56 -36.80
C ARG A 481 70.78 11.41 -36.02
N GLU A 482 71.25 10.18 -36.22
CA GLU A 482 70.67 9.02 -35.56
C GLU A 482 70.83 9.08 -34.02
N ARG A 483 71.97 9.58 -33.55
CA ARG A 483 72.22 9.86 -32.14
C ARG A 483 71.21 10.87 -31.57
N LEU A 484 71.02 12.02 -32.23
CA LEU A 484 70.08 13.05 -31.80
C LEU A 484 68.63 12.53 -31.75
N ARG A 485 68.23 11.71 -32.74
CA ARG A 485 66.92 11.06 -32.74
C ARG A 485 66.73 10.14 -31.53
N ARG A 486 67.69 9.25 -31.25
CA ARG A 486 67.62 8.33 -30.10
C ARG A 486 67.60 9.10 -28.77
N GLU A 487 68.42 10.14 -28.63
CA GLU A 487 68.41 10.99 -27.45
C GLU A 487 67.04 11.67 -27.26
N GLY A 488 66.42 12.15 -28.34
CA GLY A 488 65.06 12.69 -28.38
C GLY A 488 64.00 11.72 -27.87
N ASP A 489 63.96 10.50 -28.43
CA ASP A 489 62.98 9.48 -28.08
C ASP A 489 63.08 9.05 -26.61
N VAL A 490 64.31 8.95 -26.06
CA VAL A 490 64.54 8.59 -24.65
C VAL A 490 63.97 9.64 -23.71
N ALA A 491 64.21 10.93 -23.96
CA ALA A 491 63.69 11.97 -23.07
C ALA A 491 62.17 12.17 -23.19
N ALA A 492 61.59 11.98 -24.38
CA ALA A 492 60.15 12.01 -24.55
C ALA A 492 59.47 10.94 -23.66
N ARG A 493 59.99 9.71 -23.68
CA ARG A 493 59.52 8.61 -22.80
C ARG A 493 59.72 8.92 -21.32
N GLN A 494 60.82 9.57 -20.96
CA GLN A 494 61.10 9.92 -19.56
C GLN A 494 60.15 11.01 -19.05
N ALA A 495 59.91 12.06 -19.84
CA ALA A 495 58.96 13.11 -19.51
C ALA A 495 57.52 12.58 -19.40
N GLU A 496 57.11 11.69 -20.30
CA GLU A 496 55.77 11.09 -20.25
C GLU A 496 55.55 10.25 -18.99
N LYS A 497 56.56 9.48 -18.57
CA LYS A 497 56.51 8.69 -17.31
C LYS A 497 56.37 9.60 -16.09
N GLU A 498 57.11 10.70 -16.03
CA GLU A 498 57.04 11.65 -14.91
C GLU A 498 55.68 12.36 -14.84
N ILE A 499 55.14 12.80 -15.98
CA ILE A 499 53.81 13.42 -16.05
C ILE A 499 52.74 12.43 -15.58
N ARG A 500 52.78 11.19 -16.08
CA ARG A 500 51.83 10.14 -15.68
C ARG A 500 51.89 9.85 -14.17
N HIS A 501 53.08 9.79 -13.61
CA HIS A 501 53.26 9.60 -12.17
C HIS A 501 52.66 10.75 -11.34
N LEU A 502 52.82 12.00 -11.80
CA LEU A 502 52.20 13.16 -11.13
C LEU A 502 50.67 13.17 -11.27
N GLU A 503 50.13 12.78 -12.44
CA GLU A 503 48.68 12.64 -12.65
C GLU A 503 48.06 11.58 -11.73
N GLU A 504 48.72 10.43 -11.58
CA GLU A 504 48.31 9.36 -10.66
C GLU A 504 48.34 9.84 -9.20
N ARG A 505 49.39 10.57 -8.80
CA ARG A 505 49.48 11.16 -7.45
C ARG A 505 48.40 12.20 -7.20
N LEU A 506 48.10 13.04 -8.19
CA LEU A 506 47.03 14.04 -8.12
C LEU A 506 45.66 13.38 -7.99
N ALA A 507 45.38 12.36 -8.80
CA ALA A 507 44.12 11.61 -8.74
C ALA A 507 43.94 10.91 -7.38
N LYS A 508 45.03 10.32 -6.85
CA LYS A 508 45.02 9.71 -5.52
C LYS A 508 44.75 10.73 -4.41
N LYS A 509 45.44 11.87 -4.42
CA LYS A 509 45.23 12.95 -3.44
C LYS A 509 43.83 13.55 -3.52
N ARG A 510 43.27 13.75 -4.71
CA ARG A 510 41.87 14.20 -4.89
C ARG A 510 40.87 13.22 -4.30
N ASN A 511 41.03 11.92 -4.55
CA ASN A 511 40.17 10.89 -3.96
C ASN A 511 40.29 10.80 -2.43
N GLU A 512 41.42 11.17 -1.86
CA GLU A 512 41.62 11.23 -0.40
C GLU A 512 40.92 12.46 0.24
N LEU A 513 40.82 13.56 -0.51
CA LEU A 513 40.36 14.88 -0.03
C LEU A 513 38.90 15.21 -0.37
N GLU A 514 38.38 14.72 -1.50
CA GLU A 514 37.03 15.02 -2.00
C GLU A 514 36.04 13.92 -1.62
N VAL A 515 34.88 14.30 -1.07
CA VAL A 515 33.73 13.39 -0.91
C VAL A 515 32.77 13.62 -2.06
N ARG A 516 32.53 12.59 -2.88
CA ARG A 516 31.63 12.65 -4.05
C ARG A 516 30.38 11.80 -3.87
N ALA A 517 29.29 12.23 -4.48
CA ALA A 517 28.01 11.53 -4.45
C ALA A 517 28.06 10.21 -5.22
N GLN A 518 27.67 9.11 -4.58
CA GLN A 518 27.63 7.79 -5.22
C GLN A 518 26.35 7.57 -6.05
N VAL A 519 25.29 8.31 -5.74
CA VAL A 519 23.96 8.25 -6.36
C VAL A 519 23.48 9.66 -6.72
N ALA A 520 22.69 9.76 -7.78
CA ALA A 520 22.03 11.01 -8.16
C ALA A 520 20.69 11.13 -7.43
N GLY A 521 20.39 12.29 -6.86
CA GLY A 521 19.17 12.49 -6.10
C GLY A 521 19.01 13.89 -5.54
N GLU A 522 17.87 14.13 -4.88
CA GLU A 522 17.54 15.36 -4.17
C GLU A 522 17.83 15.20 -2.66
N VAL A 523 18.49 16.19 -2.04
CA VAL A 523 18.82 16.17 -0.61
C VAL A 523 17.57 16.42 0.24
N LEU A 524 17.11 15.40 0.97
CA LEU A 524 15.94 15.50 1.85
C LEU A 524 16.32 15.97 3.27
N SER A 525 17.45 15.51 3.78
CA SER A 525 17.93 15.92 5.09
C SER A 525 19.46 15.93 5.15
N LEU A 526 19.98 16.82 5.99
CA LEU A 526 21.39 16.95 6.28
C LEU A 526 21.54 17.08 7.80
N GLN A 527 22.18 16.10 8.42
CA GLN A 527 22.54 16.14 9.82
C GLN A 527 24.03 16.13 9.99
N HIS A 528 24.48 16.77 11.07
CA HIS A 528 25.89 16.80 11.42
C HIS A 528 26.09 16.61 12.92
N ALA A 529 27.09 15.82 13.29
CA ALA A 529 27.59 15.71 14.64
C ALA A 529 29.05 16.21 14.67
N ILE A 530 29.35 17.07 15.63
CA ILE A 530 30.70 17.61 15.82
C ILE A 530 31.46 16.62 16.72
N GLU A 531 32.49 15.98 16.19
CA GLU A 531 33.38 15.07 16.92
C GLU A 531 34.80 15.65 16.89
N ASP A 532 35.23 16.26 17.99
CA ASP A 532 36.54 16.90 18.22
C ASP A 532 37.08 17.78 17.07
N ARG A 533 37.66 17.16 16.03
CA ARG A 533 38.33 17.79 14.88
C ARG A 533 37.62 17.57 13.53
N HIS A 534 36.52 16.86 13.52
CA HIS A 534 35.76 16.54 12.30
C HIS A 534 34.25 16.66 12.54
N VAL A 535 33.52 16.93 11.47
CA VAL A 535 32.07 16.94 11.42
C VAL A 535 31.62 15.68 10.71
N ARG A 536 30.98 14.75 11.43
CA ARG A 536 30.32 13.60 10.81
C ARG A 536 29.00 14.05 10.23
N VAL A 537 28.84 13.91 8.92
CA VAL A 537 27.64 14.34 8.18
C VAL A 537 26.87 13.10 7.71
N HIS A 538 25.57 13.10 7.98
CA HIS A 538 24.62 12.13 7.45
C HIS A 538 23.72 12.87 6.45
N LEU A 539 23.81 12.48 5.19
CA LEU A 539 23.07 13.07 4.08
C LEU A 539 22.05 12.06 3.56
N THR A 540 20.77 12.39 3.61
CA THR A 540 19.71 11.54 3.07
C THR A 540 19.25 12.10 1.73
N LEU A 541 19.33 11.28 0.68
CA LEU A 541 19.03 11.62 -0.71
C LEU A 541 17.83 10.82 -1.20
N ARG A 542 16.91 11.43 -1.94
CA ARG A 542 15.90 10.73 -2.77
C ARG A 542 16.45 10.57 -4.18
N THR A 543 16.66 9.32 -4.62
CA THR A 543 17.18 9.06 -5.97
C THR A 543 16.18 9.53 -7.03
N PHE A 544 16.68 10.04 -8.14
CA PHE A 544 15.82 10.24 -9.30
C PHE A 544 15.50 8.87 -9.89
N THR A 545 14.22 8.57 -10.11
CA THR A 545 13.82 7.37 -10.84
C THR A 545 14.58 7.36 -12.17
N GLN A 546 15.44 6.36 -12.40
CA GLN A 546 15.75 6.00 -13.77
C GLN A 546 14.41 5.70 -14.42
N GLU A 547 14.10 6.38 -15.52
CA GLU A 547 13.08 5.88 -16.43
C GLU A 547 13.48 4.45 -16.76
N VAL A 548 12.76 3.49 -16.19
CA VAL A 548 12.75 2.14 -16.74
C VAL A 548 12.09 2.34 -18.10
N THR A 549 12.93 2.52 -19.13
CA THR A 549 12.51 2.41 -20.53
C THR A 549 11.75 1.10 -20.62
N MET A 550 10.46 1.20 -20.99
CA MET A 550 9.59 0.07 -21.22
C MET A 550 10.13 -0.77 -22.37
N GLU A 551 11.05 -1.69 -22.09
CA GLU A 551 11.34 -2.81 -22.97
C GLU A 551 10.72 -4.08 -22.37
N SER A 552 9.72 -4.57 -23.08
CA SER A 552 9.12 -5.91 -22.96
C SER A 552 8.44 -6.28 -21.64
N TRP A 553 7.23 -5.76 -21.42
CA TRP A 553 6.18 -6.60 -20.83
C TRP A 553 5.43 -7.27 -21.98
N GLN A 554 5.82 -8.51 -22.31
CA GLN A 554 4.99 -9.39 -23.11
C GLN A 554 3.76 -9.75 -22.29
N TRP A 555 2.59 -9.50 -22.88
CA TRP A 555 1.30 -9.93 -22.36
C TRP A 555 1.17 -11.43 -22.55
N GLU A 556 1.22 -12.21 -21.47
CA GLU A 556 0.65 -13.55 -21.46
C GLU A 556 -0.81 -13.41 -21.05
N THR A 557 -1.69 -13.31 -22.05
CA THR A 557 -3.13 -13.38 -21.87
C THR A 557 -3.52 -14.84 -21.62
N ASP A 558 -3.56 -15.25 -20.37
CA ASP A 558 -4.24 -16.48 -19.98
C ASP A 558 -5.72 -16.18 -19.69
N ASN A 559 -6.56 -16.44 -20.70
CA ASN A 559 -7.97 -16.85 -20.58
C ASN A 559 -8.58 -17.06 -21.99
N PRO A 560 -9.70 -17.80 -22.20
CA PRO A 560 -10.28 -18.94 -21.47
C PRO A 560 -10.67 -20.12 -22.41
N GLN A 561 -10.76 -21.34 -21.87
CA GLN A 561 -11.80 -22.31 -22.26
C GLN A 561 -12.47 -22.87 -21.02
#